data_AF-A0A3B6CHB0-F1
#
_entry.id   AF-A0A3B6CHB0-F1
#
_cell.length_a   1.000
_cell.length_b   1.000
_cell.length_c   1.000
_cell.angle_alpha   90.00
_cell.angle_beta   90.00
_cell.angle_gamma   90.00
#
_symmetry.space_group_name_H-M   'P 1'
#
loop_
_entity.id
_entity.type
_entity.pdbx_description
1 polymer ?
#
loop_
_entity_poly.entity_id
_entity_poly.type
_entity_poly.pdbx_seq_one_letter_code
_entity_poly.pdbx_strand_id
1 'polypeptide(L)'
;MRRKVAFLMEEIRDKVHTACGPTVSCADIMALATHDVVVASGGKPYHVPLGRLDSFEPAPLRFVEELPPRTFSVDQLITAFRSRSLDEKDLVVLSGAHTIGKARCATFSDRFPNSDSDDFVRKLQDNCTADVNRRQDLDVTTPEEFDNKYYINLKQGKGVLTSDVQLLLNETTREYVNDFADNEWWFWNQFGSSMSKMGMLQGPQGNVGRIRQQCY
;
A
#
# COMPACT_ATOMS: atom_id res chain seq x y z
N MET A 1 -2.75 -7.12 -15.98
CA MET A 1 -3.15 -6.67 -14.62
C MET A 1 -3.74 -5.26 -14.64
N ARG A 2 -3.04 -4.23 -15.15
CA ARG A 2 -3.59 -2.86 -15.28
C ARG A 2 -4.97 -2.78 -15.97
N ARG A 3 -5.18 -3.50 -17.07
CA ARG A 3 -6.49 -3.57 -17.76
C ARG A 3 -7.63 -4.20 -16.94
N LYS A 4 -7.32 -5.12 -16.01
CA LYS A 4 -8.34 -5.79 -15.20
C LYS A 4 -8.88 -4.88 -14.09
N VAL A 5 -8.00 -4.11 -13.44
CA VAL A 5 -8.39 -3.15 -12.40
C VAL A 5 -9.21 -2.01 -12.98
N ALA A 6 -8.78 -1.44 -14.11
CA ALA A 6 -9.53 -0.40 -14.80
C ALA A 6 -10.95 -0.89 -15.18
N PHE A 7 -11.06 -2.09 -15.74
CA PHE A 7 -12.36 -2.68 -16.07
C PHE A 7 -13.26 -2.89 -14.84
N LEU A 8 -12.72 -3.44 -13.75
CA LEU A 8 -13.49 -3.62 -12.51
C LEU A 8 -14.02 -2.28 -11.96
N MET A 9 -13.20 -1.24 -12.00
CA MET A 9 -13.60 0.10 -11.56
C MET A 9 -14.72 0.68 -12.42
N GLU A 10 -14.67 0.47 -13.73
CA GLU A 10 -15.75 0.84 -14.67
C GLU A 10 -17.04 0.08 -14.33
N GLU A 11 -16.98 -1.23 -14.09
CA GLU A 11 -18.15 -2.04 -13.71
C GLU A 11 -18.77 -1.60 -12.38
N ILE A 12 -17.95 -1.27 -11.37
CA ILE A 12 -18.45 -0.77 -10.10
C ILE A 12 -19.12 0.59 -10.32
N ARG A 13 -18.50 1.50 -11.08
CA ARG A 13 -19.08 2.81 -11.38
C ARG A 13 -20.41 2.68 -12.10
N ASP A 14 -20.52 1.82 -13.10
CA ASP A 14 -21.77 1.60 -13.83
C ASP A 14 -22.89 1.11 -12.91
N LYS A 15 -22.59 0.17 -12.01
CA LYS A 15 -23.58 -0.31 -11.02
C LYS A 15 -24.02 0.80 -10.07
N VAL A 16 -23.09 1.60 -9.58
CA VAL A 16 -23.38 2.72 -8.67
C VAL A 16 -24.22 3.79 -9.39
N HIS A 17 -23.82 4.20 -10.60
CA HIS A 17 -24.52 5.23 -11.36
C HIS A 17 -25.89 4.75 -11.86
N THR A 18 -26.06 3.45 -12.10
CA THR A 18 -27.39 2.86 -12.35
C THR A 18 -28.30 2.97 -11.14
N ALA A 19 -27.75 2.80 -9.93
CA ALA A 19 -28.52 2.81 -8.70
C ALA A 19 -28.90 4.22 -8.22
N CYS A 20 -28.01 5.21 -8.34
CA CYS A 20 -28.23 6.55 -7.78
C CYS A 20 -27.92 7.72 -8.72
N GLY A 21 -27.70 7.45 -10.01
CA GLY A 21 -27.28 8.46 -10.98
C GLY A 21 -25.80 8.83 -10.86
N PRO A 22 -25.31 9.75 -11.71
CA PRO A 22 -23.91 10.15 -11.72
C PRO A 22 -23.58 11.13 -10.58
N THR A 23 -23.66 10.65 -9.35
CA THR A 23 -23.43 11.43 -8.11
C THR A 23 -22.18 11.00 -7.35
N VAL A 24 -21.69 9.77 -7.56
CA VAL A 24 -20.52 9.23 -6.87
C VAL A 24 -19.31 9.28 -7.80
N SER A 25 -18.22 9.91 -7.34
CA SER A 25 -16.99 10.06 -8.09
C SER A 25 -16.22 8.74 -8.19
N CYS A 26 -15.40 8.60 -9.24
CA CYS A 26 -14.47 7.48 -9.35
C CYS A 26 -13.45 7.46 -8.20
N ALA A 27 -13.07 8.63 -7.68
CA ALA A 27 -12.20 8.76 -6.51
C ALA A 27 -12.83 8.15 -5.24
N ASP A 28 -14.11 8.43 -4.96
CA ASP A 28 -14.81 7.83 -3.82
C ASP A 28 -15.09 6.34 -4.02
N ILE A 29 -15.42 5.92 -5.25
CA ILE A 29 -15.56 4.49 -5.58
C ILE A 29 -14.26 3.75 -5.27
N MET A 30 -13.10 4.30 -5.66
CA MET A 30 -11.80 3.67 -5.40
C MET A 30 -11.51 3.58 -3.89
N ALA A 31 -11.81 4.63 -3.13
CA ALA A 31 -11.60 4.65 -1.69
C ALA A 31 -12.48 3.61 -0.97
N LEU A 32 -13.76 3.50 -1.35
CA LEU A 32 -14.68 2.50 -0.81
C LEU A 32 -14.30 1.07 -1.23
N ALA A 33 -13.96 0.84 -2.49
CA ALA A 33 -13.51 -0.46 -2.96
C ALA A 33 -12.22 -0.92 -2.23
N THR A 34 -11.30 0.01 -1.95
CA THR A 34 -10.10 -0.28 -1.17
C THR A 34 -10.45 -0.70 0.26
N HIS A 35 -11.34 0.04 0.92
CA HIS A 35 -11.85 -0.33 2.24
C HIS A 35 -12.47 -1.73 2.25
N ASP A 36 -13.33 -2.03 1.27
CA ASP A 36 -14.03 -3.30 1.21
C ASP A 36 -13.07 -4.48 0.96
N VAL A 37 -12.00 -4.27 0.19
CA VAL A 37 -10.93 -5.28 0.02
C VAL A 37 -10.19 -5.53 1.33
N VAL A 38 -9.85 -4.49 2.09
CA VAL A 38 -9.19 -4.65 3.40
C VAL A 38 -10.08 -5.46 4.35
N VAL A 39 -11.37 -5.15 4.42
CA VAL A 39 -12.33 -5.88 5.26
C VAL A 39 -12.52 -7.32 4.78
N ALA A 40 -12.66 -7.53 3.46
CA ALA A 40 -12.83 -8.86 2.88
C ALA A 40 -11.60 -9.76 3.10
N SER A 41 -10.41 -9.17 3.22
CA SER A 41 -9.17 -9.86 3.56
C SER A 41 -8.98 -10.08 5.06
N GLY A 42 -9.93 -9.73 5.93
CA GLY A 42 -9.86 -9.98 7.38
C GLY A 42 -9.51 -8.77 8.25
N GLY A 43 -9.23 -7.62 7.62
CA GLY A 43 -9.03 -6.36 8.32
C GLY A 43 -10.31 -5.84 8.99
N LYS A 44 -10.16 -4.83 9.85
CA LYS A 44 -11.32 -4.18 10.51
C LYS A 44 -11.86 -3.02 9.67
N PRO A 45 -13.20 -2.82 9.67
CA PRO A 45 -13.80 -1.68 8.99
C PRO A 45 -13.32 -0.37 9.62
N TYR A 46 -13.22 0.67 8.79
CA TYR A 46 -12.79 2.00 9.21
C TYR A 46 -13.56 3.08 8.46
N HIS A 47 -13.56 4.29 9.00
CA HIS A 47 -14.25 5.39 8.35
C HIS A 47 -13.54 5.81 7.05
N VAL A 48 -14.27 5.83 5.95
CA VAL A 48 -13.81 6.37 4.66
C VAL A 48 -14.43 7.76 4.49
N PRO A 49 -13.64 8.85 4.57
CA PRO A 49 -14.13 10.18 4.21
C PRO A 49 -14.60 10.17 2.75
N LEU A 50 -15.74 10.80 2.43
CA LEU A 50 -16.32 10.87 1.08
C LEU A 50 -16.47 12.33 0.63
N GLY A 51 -16.88 12.53 -0.62
CA GLY A 51 -17.08 13.84 -1.24
C GLY A 51 -15.92 14.27 -2.13
N ARG A 52 -15.04 13.35 -2.54
CA ARG A 52 -13.98 13.65 -3.50
C ARG A 52 -14.58 13.88 -4.87
N LEU A 53 -14.02 14.80 -5.63
CA LEU A 53 -14.31 14.98 -7.04
C LEU A 53 -13.20 14.38 -7.89
N ASP A 54 -13.55 13.93 -9.09
CA ASP A 54 -12.58 13.41 -10.05
C ASP A 54 -11.87 14.56 -10.74
N SER A 55 -10.54 14.46 -10.86
CA SER A 55 -9.75 15.47 -11.56
C SER A 55 -10.20 15.63 -13.02
N PHE A 56 -9.86 16.76 -13.65
CA PHE A 56 -10.09 16.92 -15.09
C PHE A 56 -9.06 16.16 -15.91
N GLU A 57 -7.82 16.10 -15.42
CA GLU A 57 -6.67 15.51 -16.10
C GLU A 57 -5.92 14.54 -15.16
N PRO A 58 -5.16 13.57 -15.69
CA PRO A 58 -4.24 12.76 -14.91
C PRO A 58 -3.21 13.58 -14.14
N ALA A 59 -2.63 12.99 -13.08
CA ALA A 59 -1.54 13.63 -12.34
C ALA A 59 -0.33 13.89 -13.26
N PRO A 60 0.33 15.06 -13.15
CA PRO A 60 1.58 15.32 -13.86
C PRO A 60 2.66 14.29 -13.49
N LEU A 61 3.53 13.94 -14.45
CA LEU A 61 4.55 12.88 -14.27
C LEU A 61 5.42 13.08 -13.02
N ARG A 62 5.79 14.31 -12.69
CA ARG A 62 6.57 14.62 -11.47
C ARG A 62 5.95 14.06 -10.19
N PHE A 63 4.63 14.06 -10.06
CA PHE A 63 3.95 13.52 -8.88
C PHE A 63 4.01 11.98 -8.83
N VAL A 64 4.06 11.35 -10.00
CA VAL A 64 4.25 9.90 -10.13
C VAL A 64 5.70 9.54 -9.76
N GLU A 65 6.65 10.38 -10.15
CA GLU A 65 8.08 10.22 -9.83
C GLU A 65 8.40 10.51 -8.36
N GLU A 66 7.56 11.27 -7.66
CA GLU A 66 7.62 11.52 -6.21
C GLU A 66 7.06 10.36 -5.37
N LEU A 67 6.53 9.29 -5.97
CA LEU A 67 6.08 8.11 -5.23
C LEU A 67 7.28 7.36 -4.65
N PRO A 68 7.24 6.90 -3.38
CA PRO A 68 8.36 6.18 -2.78
C PRO A 68 8.69 4.90 -3.56
N PRO A 69 9.90 4.75 -4.12
CA PRO A 69 10.34 3.49 -4.69
C PRO A 69 10.72 2.52 -3.56
N ARG A 70 10.47 1.25 -3.84
CA ARG A 70 10.93 0.03 -3.14
C ARG A 70 12.37 0.02 -2.60
N THR A 71 13.27 0.86 -3.11
CA THR A 71 14.70 0.90 -2.74
C THR A 71 15.05 2.03 -1.78
N PHE A 72 14.08 2.85 -1.36
CA PHE A 72 14.34 3.97 -0.46
C PHE A 72 14.88 3.51 0.89
N SER A 73 15.81 4.29 1.44
CA SER A 73 16.21 4.21 2.84
C SER A 73 15.09 4.71 3.76
N VAL A 74 15.16 4.38 5.04
CA VAL A 74 14.15 4.83 6.02
C VAL A 74 14.03 6.35 6.08
N ASP A 75 15.12 7.10 6.00
CA ASP A 75 15.08 8.57 6.00
C ASP A 75 14.40 9.14 4.75
N GLN A 76 14.59 8.48 3.60
CA GLN A 76 13.90 8.85 2.35
C GLN A 76 12.40 8.54 2.43
N LEU A 77 12.02 7.40 3.02
CA LEU A 77 10.63 7.05 3.27
C LEU A 77 9.96 8.06 4.21
N ILE A 78 10.60 8.38 5.34
CA ILE A 78 10.11 9.38 6.30
C ILE A 78 9.92 10.74 5.60
N THR A 79 10.90 11.18 4.81
CA THR A 79 10.81 12.43 4.05
C THR A 79 9.63 12.43 3.07
N ALA A 80 9.43 11.32 2.35
CA ALA A 80 8.37 11.20 1.36
C ALA A 80 6.95 11.14 1.98
N PHE A 81 6.81 10.59 3.18
CA PHE A 81 5.55 10.60 3.91
C PHE A 81 5.28 11.97 4.55
N ARG A 82 6.30 12.58 5.17
CA ARG A 82 6.18 13.92 5.77
C ARG A 82 5.84 15.01 4.76
N SER A 83 6.33 14.91 3.52
CA SER A 83 5.96 15.85 2.44
C SER A 83 4.47 15.80 2.09
N ARG A 84 3.76 14.76 2.53
CA ARG A 84 2.31 14.57 2.39
C ARG A 84 1.58 14.66 3.74
N SER A 85 2.20 15.28 4.74
CA SER A 85 1.63 15.42 6.09
C SER A 85 1.28 14.09 6.76
N LEU A 86 2.03 13.03 6.44
CA LEU A 86 1.98 11.74 7.11
C LEU A 86 3.25 11.57 7.94
N ASP A 87 3.11 11.21 9.21
CA ASP A 87 4.23 11.04 10.13
C ASP A 87 4.87 9.65 10.03
N GLU A 88 5.89 9.39 10.85
CA GLU A 88 6.59 8.09 10.89
C GLU A 88 5.68 6.93 11.30
N LYS A 89 4.65 7.18 12.11
CA LYS A 89 3.66 6.16 12.47
C LYS A 89 2.80 5.84 11.24
N ASP A 90 2.35 6.87 10.53
CA ASP A 90 1.60 6.73 9.27
C ASP A 90 2.44 5.95 8.23
N LEU A 91 3.75 6.19 8.14
CA LEU A 91 4.67 5.40 7.31
C LEU A 91 4.66 3.92 7.68
N VAL A 92 4.91 3.59 8.94
CA VAL A 92 5.04 2.19 9.37
C VAL A 92 3.71 1.46 9.27
N VAL A 93 2.61 2.12 9.63
CA VAL A 93 1.29 1.48 9.61
C VAL A 93 0.77 1.27 8.19
N LEU A 94 0.95 2.24 7.28
CA LEU A 94 0.54 2.10 5.88
C LEU A 94 1.45 1.12 5.11
N SER A 95 2.71 0.96 5.51
CA SER A 95 3.58 -0.11 5.00
C SER A 95 3.03 -1.50 5.34
N GLY A 96 2.24 -1.62 6.42
CA GLY A 96 1.51 -2.82 6.78
C GLY A 96 0.52 -3.32 5.71
N ALA A 97 0.15 -2.48 4.73
CA ALA A 97 -0.63 -2.94 3.58
C ALA A 97 0.07 -4.05 2.77
N HIS A 98 1.39 -4.20 2.92
CA HIS A 98 2.17 -5.31 2.35
C HIS A 98 1.91 -6.66 3.04
N THR A 99 1.06 -6.74 4.06
CA THR A 99 0.54 -8.00 4.61
C THR A 99 -0.25 -8.82 3.58
N ILE A 100 -0.77 -8.18 2.54
CA ILE A 100 -1.41 -8.85 1.40
C ILE A 100 -0.77 -8.47 0.07
N GLY A 101 -0.83 -9.39 -0.88
CA GLY A 101 -0.41 -9.16 -2.26
C GLY A 101 1.00 -9.62 -2.58
N LYS A 102 1.43 -9.35 -3.81
CA LYS A 102 2.63 -9.95 -4.40
C LYS A 102 3.49 -8.95 -5.16
N ALA A 103 4.80 -9.13 -5.07
CA ALA A 103 5.80 -8.41 -5.84
C ALA A 103 6.39 -9.29 -6.96
N ARG A 104 6.89 -8.67 -8.03
CA ARG A 104 7.67 -9.38 -9.07
C ARG A 104 9.12 -9.47 -8.63
N CYS A 105 9.87 -10.45 -9.13
CA CYS A 105 11.31 -10.57 -8.87
C CYS A 105 12.10 -9.27 -9.11
N ALA A 106 11.80 -8.57 -10.20
CA ALA A 106 12.43 -7.28 -10.52
C ALA A 106 12.16 -6.17 -9.47
N THR A 107 11.20 -6.35 -8.56
CA THR A 107 10.80 -5.42 -7.49
C THR A 107 11.61 -5.63 -6.20
N PHE A 108 12.44 -6.66 -6.08
CA PHE A 108 13.30 -6.84 -4.91
C PHE A 108 14.68 -7.40 -5.27
N SER A 109 15.04 -7.38 -6.55
CA SER A 109 16.34 -7.87 -7.04
C SER A 109 17.55 -7.10 -6.49
N ASP A 110 17.33 -5.89 -5.98
CA ASP A 110 18.33 -5.08 -5.27
C ASP A 110 18.76 -5.70 -3.93
N ARG A 111 17.99 -6.65 -3.40
CA ARG A 111 18.36 -7.42 -2.20
C ARG A 111 19.39 -8.52 -2.48
N PHE A 112 19.43 -9.05 -3.70
CA PHE A 112 20.21 -10.26 -4.03
C PHE A 112 21.73 -10.17 -3.80
N PRO A 113 22.40 -9.01 -3.89
CA PRO A 113 23.82 -8.90 -3.50
C PRO A 113 24.12 -9.32 -2.05
N ASN A 114 23.12 -9.37 -1.16
CA ASN A 114 23.27 -9.81 0.23
C ASN A 114 22.92 -11.30 0.46
N SER A 115 22.72 -12.10 -0.58
CA SER A 115 22.27 -13.50 -0.44
C SER A 115 23.29 -14.43 0.22
N ASP A 116 24.57 -14.07 0.23
CA ASP A 116 25.60 -14.86 0.90
C ASP A 116 25.47 -14.79 2.43
N SER A 117 24.94 -13.70 2.99
CA SER A 117 24.80 -13.48 4.43
C SER A 117 23.37 -13.60 4.97
N ASP A 118 22.38 -13.74 4.10
CA ASP A 118 20.95 -13.82 4.45
C ASP A 118 20.27 -14.99 3.72
N ASP A 119 19.96 -16.06 4.47
CA ASP A 119 19.33 -17.27 3.95
C ASP A 119 17.93 -17.01 3.34
N PHE A 120 17.20 -16.01 3.82
CA PHE A 120 15.90 -15.65 3.26
C PHE A 120 16.08 -14.97 1.91
N VAL A 121 17.02 -14.02 1.80
CA VAL A 121 17.35 -13.36 0.53
C VAL A 121 17.89 -14.36 -0.49
N ARG A 122 18.69 -15.34 -0.07
CA ARG A 122 19.14 -16.43 -0.95
C ARG A 122 17.97 -17.21 -1.54
N LYS A 123 17.00 -17.59 -0.72
CA LYS A 123 15.78 -18.28 -1.21
C LYS A 123 14.97 -17.42 -2.18
N LEU A 124 14.87 -16.11 -1.93
CA LEU A 124 14.23 -15.18 -2.86
C LEU A 124 14.97 -15.16 -4.21
N GLN A 125 16.29 -15.09 -4.19
CA GLN A 125 17.12 -15.11 -5.39
C GLN A 125 16.99 -16.43 -6.16
N ASP A 126 17.04 -17.57 -5.48
CA ASP A 126 16.91 -18.91 -6.09
C ASP A 126 15.56 -19.06 -6.80
N ASN A 127 14.47 -18.67 -6.12
CA ASN A 127 13.12 -18.71 -6.67
C ASN A 127 12.98 -17.82 -7.91
N CYS A 128 13.61 -16.64 -7.90
CA CYS A 128 13.57 -15.71 -9.03
C CYS A 128 14.48 -16.12 -10.19
N THR A 129 15.57 -16.86 -9.91
CA THR A 129 16.44 -17.42 -10.94
C THR A 129 15.76 -18.59 -11.64
N ALA A 130 14.99 -19.40 -10.90
CA ALA A 130 14.21 -20.50 -11.44
C ALA A 130 13.05 -20.01 -12.34
N ASP A 131 12.42 -18.89 -12.00
CA ASP A 131 11.41 -18.23 -12.83
C ASP A 131 11.39 -16.72 -12.60
N VAL A 132 11.93 -15.96 -13.56
CA VAL A 132 11.99 -14.48 -13.51
C VAL A 132 10.61 -13.81 -13.50
N ASN A 133 9.57 -14.51 -13.96
CA ASN A 133 8.19 -14.03 -13.98
C ASN A 133 7.41 -14.41 -12.71
N ARG A 134 8.03 -15.17 -11.80
CA ARG A 134 7.43 -15.55 -10.53
C ARG A 134 7.03 -14.30 -9.74
N ARG A 135 5.94 -14.43 -9.02
CA ARG A 135 5.48 -13.46 -8.03
C ARG A 135 5.76 -14.00 -6.64
N GLN A 136 6.36 -13.16 -5.81
CA GLN A 136 6.63 -13.42 -4.41
C GLN A 136 5.55 -12.74 -3.57
N ASP A 137 4.93 -13.50 -2.67
CA ASP A 137 4.04 -12.92 -1.66
C ASP A 137 4.84 -12.00 -0.73
N LEU A 138 4.31 -10.81 -0.47
CA LEU A 138 4.94 -9.81 0.39
C LEU A 138 4.90 -10.23 1.85
N ASP A 139 3.81 -10.87 2.27
CA ASP A 139 3.72 -11.65 3.49
C ASP A 139 3.95 -13.14 3.20
N VAL A 140 5.01 -13.69 3.77
CA VAL A 140 5.38 -15.10 3.55
C VAL A 140 4.71 -16.06 4.53
N THR A 141 3.90 -15.55 5.46
CA THR A 141 3.21 -16.31 6.50
C THR A 141 1.72 -16.41 6.18
N THR A 142 1.06 -15.30 5.86
CA THR A 142 -0.40 -15.23 5.60
C THR A 142 -0.70 -14.36 4.37
N PRO A 143 -0.34 -14.81 3.15
CA PRO A 143 -0.32 -13.97 1.94
C PRO A 143 -1.67 -13.39 1.47
N GLU A 144 -2.77 -13.88 2.02
CA GLU A 144 -4.15 -13.50 1.66
C GLU A 144 -4.94 -12.90 2.85
N GLU A 145 -4.34 -12.83 4.04
CA GLU A 145 -4.99 -12.30 5.25
C GLU A 145 -4.42 -10.92 5.60
N PHE A 146 -5.30 -9.98 5.93
CA PHE A 146 -4.93 -8.64 6.37
C PHE A 146 -4.73 -8.64 7.89
N ASP A 147 -3.51 -8.96 8.31
CA ASP A 147 -3.13 -9.15 9.71
C ASP A 147 -1.79 -8.45 10.04
N ASN A 148 -1.21 -8.73 11.20
CA ASN A 148 0.06 -8.14 11.60
C ASN A 148 1.31 -9.01 11.29
N LYS A 149 1.16 -10.10 10.50
CA LYS A 149 2.28 -10.99 10.16
C LYS A 149 3.34 -10.31 9.33
N TYR A 150 2.99 -9.25 8.59
CA TYR A 150 3.97 -8.36 7.96
C TYR A 150 5.05 -7.92 8.97
N TYR A 151 4.66 -7.38 10.13
CA TYR A 151 5.60 -6.87 11.14
C TYR A 151 6.37 -8.00 11.84
N ILE A 152 5.70 -9.13 12.11
CA ILE A 152 6.35 -10.32 12.67
C ILE A 152 7.41 -10.87 11.71
N ASN A 153 7.13 -10.88 10.41
CA ASN A 153 8.08 -11.27 9.37
C ASN A 153 9.29 -10.32 9.34
N LEU A 154 9.09 -9.00 9.48
CA LEU A 154 10.20 -8.04 9.57
C LEU A 154 11.12 -8.37 10.75
N LYS A 155 10.57 -8.58 11.95
CA LYS A 155 11.34 -8.96 13.16
C LYS A 155 12.12 -10.26 12.97
N GLN A 156 11.66 -11.14 12.10
CA GLN A 156 12.32 -12.42 11.78
C GLN A 156 13.28 -12.34 10.59
N GLY A 157 13.56 -11.15 10.04
CA GLY A 157 14.43 -10.98 8.88
C GLY A 157 13.79 -11.42 7.56
N LYS A 158 12.46 -11.57 7.49
CA LYS A 158 11.72 -12.07 6.33
C LYS A 158 11.02 -10.97 5.51
N GLY A 159 11.50 -9.73 5.59
CA GLY A 159 11.00 -8.63 4.75
C GLY A 159 11.43 -8.79 3.31
N VAL A 160 10.50 -8.68 2.36
CA VAL A 160 10.76 -8.89 0.92
C VAL A 160 11.38 -7.66 0.26
N LEU A 161 10.78 -6.48 0.43
CA LEU A 161 11.30 -5.25 -0.19
C LEU A 161 12.42 -4.64 0.64
N THR A 162 13.31 -3.89 0.01
CA THR A 162 14.31 -3.10 0.73
C THR A 162 13.63 -2.07 1.61
N SER A 163 12.64 -1.34 1.10
CA SER A 163 11.85 -0.37 1.88
C SER A 163 11.23 -0.96 3.15
N ASP A 164 10.83 -2.24 3.14
CA ASP A 164 10.25 -2.90 4.31
C ASP A 164 11.29 -3.12 5.40
N VAL A 165 12.45 -3.70 5.05
CA VAL A 165 13.51 -3.97 6.05
C VAL A 165 14.19 -2.69 6.54
N GLN A 166 14.12 -1.61 5.76
CA GLN A 166 14.63 -0.29 6.16
C GLN A 166 13.87 0.27 7.37
N LEU A 167 12.59 -0.09 7.58
CA LEU A 167 11.81 0.34 8.75
C LEU A 167 12.44 -0.10 10.08
N LEU A 168 13.30 -1.12 10.08
CA LEU A 168 14.02 -1.58 11.27
C LEU A 168 15.28 -0.75 11.56
N LEU A 169 15.77 0.08 10.64
CA LEU A 169 17.06 0.76 10.78
C LEU A 169 16.97 2.10 11.53
N ASN A 170 15.80 2.71 11.60
CA ASN A 170 15.54 3.89 12.44
C ASN A 170 14.87 3.48 13.76
N GLU A 171 15.24 4.12 14.87
CA GLU A 171 14.76 3.77 16.21
C GLU A 171 13.24 3.94 16.35
N THR A 172 12.70 5.09 15.96
CA THR A 172 11.26 5.39 16.02
C THR A 172 10.44 4.46 15.15
N THR A 173 10.86 4.21 13.90
CA THR A 173 10.10 3.30 13.03
C THR A 173 10.18 1.85 13.51
N ARG A 174 11.31 1.43 14.09
CA ARG A 174 11.48 0.10 14.67
C ARG A 174 10.59 -0.11 15.89
N GLU A 175 10.41 0.92 16.72
CA GLU A 175 9.47 0.89 17.85
C GLU A 175 8.05 0.62 17.36
N TYR A 176 7.57 1.37 16.36
CA TYR A 176 6.26 1.10 15.76
C TYR A 176 6.14 -0.29 15.11
N VAL A 177 7.20 -0.80 14.46
CA VAL A 177 7.20 -2.18 13.94
C VAL A 177 7.02 -3.19 15.08
N ASN A 178 7.67 -2.98 16.23
CA ASN A 178 7.53 -3.85 17.39
C ASN A 178 6.11 -3.78 17.97
N ASP A 179 5.58 -2.56 18.16
CA ASP A 179 4.23 -2.35 18.68
C ASP A 179 3.16 -3.05 17.83
N PHE A 180 3.29 -2.98 16.50
CA PHE A 180 2.28 -3.55 15.60
C PHE A 180 2.41 -5.06 15.50
N ALA A 181 3.64 -5.59 15.61
CA ALA A 181 3.87 -7.03 15.72
C ALA A 181 3.29 -7.60 17.03
N ASP A 182 3.34 -6.85 18.12
CA ASP A 182 2.92 -7.31 19.45
C ASP A 182 1.42 -7.06 19.71
N ASN A 183 0.80 -6.13 18.99
CA ASN A 183 -0.60 -5.77 19.15
C ASN A 183 -1.33 -5.56 17.80
N GLU A 184 -1.93 -6.64 17.29
CA GLU A 184 -2.70 -6.63 16.05
C GLU A 184 -3.93 -5.71 16.10
N TRP A 185 -4.60 -5.62 17.25
CA TRP A 185 -5.75 -4.74 17.41
C TRP A 185 -5.36 -3.26 17.26
N TRP A 186 -4.21 -2.89 17.84
CA TRP A 186 -3.63 -1.56 17.65
C TRP A 186 -3.37 -1.33 16.16
N PHE A 187 -2.76 -2.29 15.46
CA PHE A 187 -2.43 -2.18 14.04
C PHE A 187 -3.67 -1.84 13.22
N TRP A 188 -4.75 -2.60 13.36
CA TRP A 188 -5.99 -2.34 12.62
C TRP A 188 -6.58 -0.96 12.91
N ASN A 189 -6.61 -0.55 14.18
CA ASN A 189 -7.16 0.75 14.57
C ASN A 189 -6.43 1.90 13.87
N GLN A 190 -5.11 1.80 13.80
CA GLN A 190 -4.26 2.88 13.33
C GLN A 190 -4.08 2.80 11.81
N PHE A 191 -4.14 1.61 11.22
CA PHE A 191 -4.26 1.45 9.79
C PHE A 191 -5.49 2.18 9.27
N GLY A 192 -6.65 2.00 9.93
CA GLY A 192 -7.87 2.74 9.59
C GLY A 192 -7.69 4.25 9.70
N SER A 193 -7.10 4.74 10.79
CA SER A 193 -6.82 6.18 11.01
C SER A 193 -5.90 6.77 9.92
N SER A 194 -4.80 6.09 9.61
CA SER A 194 -3.85 6.53 8.59
C SER A 194 -4.39 6.37 7.17
N MET A 195 -5.24 5.38 6.90
CA MET A 195 -6.00 5.28 5.64
C MET A 195 -6.99 6.43 5.49
N SER A 196 -7.70 6.84 6.56
CA SER A 196 -8.56 8.03 6.53
C SER A 196 -7.74 9.29 6.25
N LYS A 197 -6.59 9.48 6.90
CA LYS A 197 -5.66 10.60 6.63
C LYS A 197 -5.19 10.59 5.17
N MET A 198 -4.70 9.45 4.68
CA MET A 198 -4.24 9.29 3.30
C MET A 198 -5.36 9.57 2.30
N GLY A 199 -6.58 9.13 2.60
CA GLY A 199 -7.77 9.42 1.80
C GLY A 199 -8.12 10.91 1.76
N MET A 200 -7.70 11.73 2.73
CA MET A 200 -7.95 13.18 2.74
C MET A 200 -6.85 13.99 2.05
N LEU A 201 -5.79 13.35 1.56
CA LEU A 201 -4.75 14.04 0.80
C LEU A 201 -5.33 14.68 -0.44
N GLN A 202 -5.06 15.96 -0.61
CA GLN A 202 -5.55 16.72 -1.74
C GLN A 202 -4.54 16.69 -2.89
N GLY A 203 -5.07 16.64 -4.11
CA GLY A 203 -4.27 16.88 -5.30
C GLY A 203 -3.79 18.34 -5.38
N PRO A 204 -2.94 18.67 -6.38
CA PRO A 204 -2.34 20.01 -6.50
C PRO A 204 -3.36 21.15 -6.68
N GLN A 205 -4.57 20.82 -7.14
CA GLN A 205 -5.67 21.77 -7.34
C GLN A 205 -6.73 21.71 -6.23
N GLY A 206 -6.46 20.98 -5.14
CA GLY A 206 -7.46 20.72 -4.09
C GLY A 206 -8.53 19.73 -4.55
N ASN A 207 -9.72 19.82 -3.93
CA ASN A 207 -10.90 19.04 -4.30
C ASN A 207 -11.74 19.76 -5.37
N VAL A 208 -11.12 20.08 -6.51
CA VAL A 208 -11.77 20.74 -7.65
C VAL A 208 -11.83 19.76 -8.82
N GLY A 209 -13.03 19.44 -9.27
CA GLY A 209 -13.22 18.40 -10.27
C GLY A 209 -14.68 18.22 -10.70
N ARG A 210 -15.01 17.04 -11.19
CA ARG A 210 -16.35 16.64 -11.64
C ARG A 210 -16.68 15.21 -11.19
N ILE A 211 -17.94 14.80 -11.31
CA ILE A 211 -18.29 13.38 -11.30
C ILE A 211 -18.12 12.86 -12.72
N ARG A 212 -17.15 11.98 -12.95
CA ARG A 212 -16.91 11.42 -14.28
C ARG A 212 -17.94 10.35 -14.63
N GLN A 213 -18.43 10.39 -15.87
CA GLN A 213 -19.23 9.31 -16.47
C GLN A 213 -18.37 8.10 -16.84
N GLN A 214 -17.06 8.30 -16.97
CA GLN A 214 -16.07 7.28 -17.28
C GLN A 214 -14.80 7.51 -16.45
N CYS A 215 -14.32 6.50 -15.72
CA CYS A 215 -13.18 6.67 -14.82
C CYS A 215 -11.85 6.66 -15.59
N TYR A 216 -11.71 5.82 -16.61
CA TYR A 216 -10.50 5.61 -17.42
C TYR A 216 -10.70 5.79 -18.91
#